data_AF-V5GV16-F1
#
_entry.id   AF-V5GV16-F1
#
_cell.length_a   1.000
_cell.length_b   1.000
_cell.length_c   1.000
_cell.angle_alpha   90.00
_cell.angle_beta   90.00
_cell.angle_gamma   90.00
#
_symmetry.space_group_name_H-M   'P 1'
#
loop_
_entity.id
_entity.type
_entity.pdbx_description
1 polymer ?
#
loop_
_entity_poly.entity_id
_entity_poly.type
_entity_poly.pdbx_seq_one_letter_code
_entity_poly.pdbx_strand_id
1 'polypeptide(L)'
;GLVIHPDQPWLSCSPDGIVCCDDGYRLVEIKCPYKLRDSELIDHRSETSFVPYVKYVDGRLILKKSHRYYTQVMVMMYILDVVETFLFVYSPKQDIIVTVPRDEEFLAEYIPKL
;
A
#
# COMPACT_ATOMS: atom_id res chain seq x y z
N GLY A 1 -8.51 3.91 12.75
CA GLY A 1 -9.35 3.16 13.71
C GLY A 1 -9.65 1.79 13.13
N LEU A 2 -10.18 0.84 13.91
CA LEU A 2 -10.50 -0.50 13.39
C LEU A 2 -11.81 -0.47 12.59
N VAL A 3 -11.78 -1.04 11.38
CA VAL A 3 -12.94 -1.23 10.49
C VAL A 3 -13.13 -2.74 10.31
N ILE A 4 -14.36 -3.22 10.49
CA ILE A 4 -14.73 -4.63 10.37
C ILE A 4 -15.51 -4.81 9.07
N HIS A 5 -15.21 -5.86 8.31
CA HIS A 5 -15.94 -6.15 7.08
C HIS A 5 -17.42 -6.44 7.40
N PRO A 6 -18.39 -5.81 6.71
CA PRO A 6 -19.82 -5.93 7.05
C PRO A 6 -20.33 -7.38 7.00
N ASP A 7 -19.96 -8.14 5.96
CA ASP A 7 -20.42 -9.52 5.77
C ASP A 7 -19.47 -10.60 6.33
N GLN A 8 -18.26 -10.22 6.75
CA GLN A 8 -17.21 -11.14 7.21
C GLN A 8 -16.60 -10.61 8.51
N PRO A 9 -17.29 -10.69 9.66
CA PRO A 9 -16.90 -9.99 10.88
C PRO A 9 -15.54 -10.41 11.48
N TRP A 10 -14.99 -11.53 11.03
CA TRP A 10 -13.66 -12.01 11.38
C TRP A 10 -12.53 -11.28 10.61
N LEU A 11 -12.87 -10.56 9.53
CA LEU A 11 -11.97 -9.68 8.79
C LEU A 11 -12.09 -8.25 9.29
N SER A 12 -10.93 -7.65 9.58
CA SER A 12 -10.85 -6.23 9.96
C SER A 12 -9.52 -5.62 9.53
N CYS A 13 -9.51 -4.31 9.38
CA CYS A 13 -8.32 -3.54 9.09
C CYS A 13 -8.29 -2.24 9.89
N SER A 14 -7.09 -1.70 10.11
CA SER A 14 -6.94 -0.35 10.65
C SER A 14 -6.23 0.52 9.62
N PRO A 15 -6.97 1.20 8.73
CA PRO A 15 -6.36 2.14 7.78
C PRO A 15 -5.72 3.31 8.51
N ASP A 16 -4.57 3.76 8.02
CA ASP A 16 -3.93 4.99 8.48
C ASP A 16 -4.75 6.21 8.04
N GLY A 17 -5.39 6.14 6.88
CA GLY A 17 -6.34 7.14 6.42
C GLY A 17 -7.24 6.66 5.28
N ILE A 18 -8.32 7.39 5.06
CA ILE A 18 -9.17 7.29 3.87
C ILE A 18 -9.29 8.71 3.32
N VAL A 19 -9.04 8.87 2.03
CA VAL A 19 -9.18 10.16 1.34
C VAL A 19 -10.36 10.10 0.38
N CYS A 20 -11.11 11.20 0.32
CA CYS A 20 -12.19 11.40 -0.66
C CYS A 20 -11.60 12.10 -1.89
N CYS A 21 -11.67 11.43 -3.04
CA CYS A 21 -11.33 11.98 -4.34
C CYS A 21 -12.62 12.22 -5.15
N ASP A 22 -12.51 12.95 -6.26
CA ASP A 22 -13.67 13.28 -7.10
C ASP A 22 -14.43 12.05 -7.61
N ASP A 23 -13.75 10.92 -7.75
CA ASP A 23 -14.25 9.65 -8.28
C ASP A 23 -14.43 8.55 -7.21
N GLY A 24 -14.34 8.90 -5.92
CA GLY A 24 -14.61 7.99 -4.80
C GLY A 24 -13.52 7.98 -3.74
N TYR A 25 -13.61 7.01 -2.83
CA TYR A 25 -12.67 6.88 -1.72
C TYR A 25 -11.42 6.10 -2.11
N ARG A 26 -10.29 6.45 -1.48
CA ARG A 26 -9.01 5.74 -1.61
C ARG A 26 -8.42 5.47 -0.24
N LEU A 27 -7.76 4.32 -0.10
CA LEU A 27 -7.01 3.97 1.10
C LEU A 27 -5.71 4.78 1.14
N VAL A 28 -5.33 5.23 2.33
CA VAL A 28 -3.98 5.74 2.61
C VAL A 28 -3.33 4.80 3.61
N GLU A 29 -2.14 4.31 3.26
CA GLU A 29 -1.30 3.49 4.13
C GLU A 29 0.07 4.14 4.24
N ILE A 30 0.56 4.36 5.46
CA ILE A 30 1.79 5.09 5.74
C ILE A 30 2.86 4.12 6.24
N LYS A 31 4.06 4.16 5.63
CA LYS A 31 5.22 3.39 6.09
C LYS A 31 6.39 4.32 6.40
N CYS A 32 6.93 4.19 7.61
CA CYS A 32 8.12 4.93 8.06
C CYS A 32 9.27 3.95 8.33
N PRO A 33 10.12 3.62 7.34
CA PRO A 33 11.19 2.64 7.53
C PRO A 33 12.29 3.19 8.45
N TYR A 34 12.28 2.78 9.72
CA TYR A 34 13.23 3.24 10.74
C TYR A 34 14.71 3.10 10.34
N LYS A 35 15.05 2.05 9.57
CA LYS A 35 16.42 1.81 9.08
C LYS A 35 16.92 2.90 8.11
N LEU A 36 16.01 3.63 7.47
CA LEU A 36 16.31 4.68 6.50
C LEU A 36 15.89 6.06 7.01
N ARG A 37 15.71 6.25 8.32
CA ARG A 37 15.30 7.55 8.89
C ARG A 37 16.28 8.69 8.58
N ASP A 38 17.56 8.36 8.37
CA ASP A 38 18.64 9.31 8.09
C ASP A 38 19.11 9.21 6.62
N SER A 39 18.32 8.55 5.75
CA SER A 39 18.67 8.25 4.36
C SER A 39 17.51 8.49 3.41
N GLU A 40 17.83 8.62 2.12
CA GLU A 40 16.84 8.62 1.05
C GLU A 40 16.16 7.24 0.95
N LEU A 41 14.91 7.23 0.52
CA LEU A 41 14.11 6.04 0.30
C LEU A 41 14.42 5.42 -1.07
N ILE A 42 14.68 6.29 -2.06
CA ILE A 42 14.94 5.95 -3.45
C ILE A 42 15.93 6.95 -4.06
N ASP A 43 16.62 6.53 -5.12
CA ASP A 43 17.34 7.41 -6.04
C ASP A 43 16.65 7.37 -7.40
N HIS A 44 16.10 8.50 -7.82
CA HIS A 44 15.41 8.65 -9.11
C HIS A 44 16.36 8.60 -10.32
N ARG A 45 17.62 9.00 -10.16
CA ARG A 45 18.59 9.03 -11.27
C ARG A 45 19.06 7.64 -11.64
N SER A 46 19.27 6.80 -10.63
CA SER A 46 19.70 5.42 -10.81
C SER A 46 18.54 4.41 -10.79
N GLU A 47 17.29 4.88 -10.70
CA GLU A 47 16.09 4.04 -10.55
C GLU A 47 16.25 2.97 -9.45
N THR A 48 16.86 3.35 -8.34
CA THR A 48 17.15 2.45 -7.22
C THR A 48 16.18 2.69 -6.07
N SER A 49 15.64 1.62 -5.51
CA SER A 49 14.85 1.66 -4.27
C SER A 49 15.65 1.07 -3.11
N PHE A 50 15.82 1.85 -2.05
CA PHE A 50 16.49 1.40 -0.83
C PHE A 50 15.52 0.71 0.15
N VAL A 51 14.21 0.89 -0.04
CA VAL A 51 13.20 0.11 0.66
C VAL A 51 12.98 -1.25 -0.01
N PRO A 52 12.84 -2.35 0.76
CA PRO A 52 12.77 -3.69 0.19
C PRO A 52 11.44 -4.01 -0.51
N TYR A 53 10.42 -3.18 -0.31
CA TYR A 53 9.05 -3.42 -0.78
C TYR A 53 8.65 -2.62 -2.03
N VAL A 54 9.39 -1.57 -2.39
CA VAL A 54 9.18 -0.82 -3.64
C VAL A 54 10.28 -1.19 -4.64
N LYS A 55 9.98 -1.12 -5.93
CA LYS A 55 10.96 -1.21 -7.02
C LYS A 55 10.54 -0.29 -8.17
N TYR A 56 11.51 0.02 -9.03
CA TYR A 56 11.23 0.63 -10.32
C TYR A 56 10.81 -0.42 -11.35
N VAL A 57 9.83 -0.07 -12.16
CA VAL A 57 9.44 -0.74 -13.41
C VAL A 57 9.06 0.36 -14.40
N ASP A 58 9.75 0.42 -15.53
CA ASP A 58 9.52 1.41 -16.60
C ASP A 58 9.50 2.86 -16.08
N GLY A 59 10.48 3.22 -15.24
CA GLY A 59 10.59 4.57 -14.65
C GLY A 59 9.54 4.89 -13.56
N ARG A 60 8.72 3.92 -13.16
CA ARG A 60 7.67 4.10 -12.14
C ARG A 60 7.93 3.25 -10.90
N LEU A 61 7.60 3.80 -9.75
CA LEU A 61 7.63 3.07 -8.48
C LEU A 61 6.42 2.16 -8.37
N ILE A 62 6.65 0.89 -8.07
CA ILE A 62 5.59 -0.09 -7.82
C ILE A 62 5.85 -0.88 -6.53
N LEU A 63 4.76 -1.25 -5.84
CA LEU A 63 4.81 -2.16 -4.71
C LEU A 63 5.07 -3.60 -5.21
N LYS A 64 6.06 -4.28 -4.64
CA LYS A 64 6.37 -5.67 -4.99
C LYS A 64 5.25 -6.60 -4.54
N LYS A 65 4.63 -7.32 -5.48
CA LYS A 65 3.60 -8.34 -5.19
C LYS A 65 4.05 -9.41 -4.18
N SER A 66 5.35 -9.73 -4.15
CA SER A 66 5.94 -10.71 -3.24
C SER A 66 6.15 -10.20 -1.81
N HIS A 67 5.99 -8.91 -1.55
CA HIS A 67 6.19 -8.35 -0.22
C HIS A 67 4.87 -8.36 0.57
N ARG A 68 4.93 -8.64 1.88
CA ARG A 68 3.75 -8.69 2.77
C ARG A 68 2.85 -7.46 2.75
N TYR A 69 3.41 -6.29 2.44
CA TYR A 69 2.64 -5.04 2.34
C TYR A 69 1.68 -5.05 1.15
N TYR A 70 1.97 -5.80 0.09
CA TYR A 70 1.03 -6.01 -1.01
C TYR A 70 -0.22 -6.72 -0.51
N THR A 71 -0.05 -7.88 0.14
CA THR A 71 -1.17 -8.61 0.76
C THR A 71 -1.92 -7.73 1.76
N GLN A 72 -1.19 -6.95 2.59
CA GLN A 72 -1.81 -6.03 3.54
C GLN A 72 -2.75 -5.04 2.84
N VAL A 73 -2.26 -4.26 1.86
CA VAL A 73 -3.09 -3.25 1.19
C VAL A 73 -4.22 -3.87 0.38
N MET A 74 -4.02 -5.06 -0.22
CA MET A 74 -5.08 -5.77 -0.94
C MET A 74 -6.23 -6.13 -0.01
N VAL A 75 -5.93 -6.77 1.13
CA VAL A 75 -6.96 -7.14 2.12
C VAL A 75 -7.64 -5.91 2.70
N MET A 76 -6.91 -4.83 2.94
CA MET A 76 -7.50 -3.57 3.42
C MET A 76 -8.44 -2.95 2.38
N MET A 77 -8.04 -2.91 1.10
CA MET A 77 -8.91 -2.47 0.01
C MET A 77 -10.17 -3.34 -0.11
N TYR A 78 -10.03 -4.66 0.06
CA TYR A 78 -11.13 -5.61 0.11
C TYR A 78 -12.13 -5.28 1.22
N ILE A 79 -11.65 -5.07 2.45
CA ILE A 79 -12.50 -4.75 3.61
C ILE A 79 -13.21 -3.39 3.47
N LEU A 80 -12.53 -2.41 2.88
CA LEU A 80 -13.05 -1.05 2.73
C LEU A 80 -13.88 -0.85 1.46
N ASP A 81 -13.92 -1.84 0.58
CA ASP A 81 -14.51 -1.75 -0.77
C ASP A 81 -14.01 -0.53 -1.56
N VAL A 82 -12.68 -0.36 -1.62
CA VAL A 82 -12.03 0.70 -2.42
C VAL A 82 -11.14 0.10 -3.50
N VAL A 83 -10.93 0.85 -4.58
CA VAL A 83 -10.27 0.35 -5.80
C VAL A 83 -8.78 0.65 -5.89
N GLU A 84 -8.24 1.48 -4.98
CA GLU A 84 -6.84 1.91 -5.03
C GLU A 84 -6.36 2.45 -3.67
N THR A 85 -5.06 2.32 -3.45
CA THR A 85 -4.34 2.77 -2.26
C THR A 85 -3.20 3.73 -2.61
N PHE A 86 -3.06 4.82 -1.87
CA PHE A 86 -1.84 5.61 -1.81
C PHE A 86 -0.95 5.09 -0.68
N LEU A 87 0.10 4.35 -1.05
CA LEU A 87 1.15 3.95 -0.11
C LEU A 87 2.14 5.11 0.04
N PHE A 88 2.01 5.86 1.13
CA PHE A 88 2.90 6.96 1.47
C PHE A 88 4.09 6.43 2.29
N VAL A 89 5.29 6.54 1.76
CA VAL A 89 6.51 6.12 2.46
C VAL A 89 7.27 7.36 2.87
N TYR A 90 7.53 7.49 4.17
CA TYR A 90 8.12 8.70 4.75
C TYR A 90 9.44 8.42 5.45
N SER A 91 10.45 9.24 5.15
CA SER A 91 11.59 9.50 6.01
C SER A 91 11.78 11.01 6.20
N PRO A 92 12.46 11.46 7.26
CA PRO A 92 12.87 12.86 7.42
C PRO A 92 13.65 13.47 6.24
N LYS A 93 14.20 12.64 5.33
CA LYS A 93 14.98 13.09 4.17
C LYS A 93 14.17 13.10 2.87
N GLN A 94 13.16 12.25 2.75
CA GLN A 94 12.41 12.06 1.52
C GLN A 94 11.06 11.41 1.83
N ASP A 95 10.04 11.80 1.08
CA ASP A 95 8.77 11.09 1.00
C ASP A 95 8.49 10.64 -0.44
N ILE A 96 7.78 9.53 -0.57
CA ILE A 96 7.33 8.99 -1.86
C ILE A 96 5.90 8.50 -1.75
N ILE A 97 5.15 8.58 -2.84
CA ILE A 97 3.83 7.98 -2.98
C ILE A 97 3.91 6.87 -4.03
N VAL A 98 3.44 5.69 -3.67
CA VAL A 98 3.24 4.58 -4.59
C VAL A 98 1.75 4.31 -4.69
N THR A 99 1.19 4.58 -5.87
CA THR A 99 -0.20 4.25 -6.17
C THR A 99 -0.33 2.75 -6.47
N VAL A 100 -1.17 2.07 -5.70
CA VAL A 100 -1.39 0.62 -5.82
C VAL A 100 -2.85 0.38 -6.18
N PRO A 101 -3.15 -0.07 -7.42
CA PRO A 101 -4.50 -0.45 -7.77
C PRO A 101 -4.89 -1.76 -7.08
N ARG A 102 -6.18 -1.94 -6.86
CA ARG A 102 -6.75 -3.20 -6.41
C ARG A 102 -6.52 -4.29 -7.45
N ASP A 103 -6.14 -5.48 -6.98
CA ASP A 103 -5.86 -6.65 -7.80
C ASP A 103 -6.90 -7.73 -7.50
N GLU A 104 -7.94 -7.79 -8.33
CA GLU A 104 -9.06 -8.73 -8.14
C GLU A 104 -8.64 -10.19 -8.29
N GLU A 105 -7.67 -10.48 -9.17
CA GLU A 105 -7.15 -11.84 -9.34
C GLU A 105 -6.43 -12.31 -8.08
N PHE A 106 -5.59 -11.44 -7.51
CA PHE A 106 -4.93 -11.71 -6.24
C PHE A 106 -5.94 -11.93 -5.11
N LEU A 107 -6.96 -11.08 -5.01
CA LEU A 107 -7.98 -11.18 -3.96
C LEU A 107 -8.83 -12.45 -4.09
N ALA A 108 -9.26 -12.79 -5.30
CA ALA A 108 -10.01 -14.02 -5.56
C ALA A 108 -9.22 -15.27 -5.16
N GLU A 109 -7.89 -15.24 -5.29
CA GLU A 109 -7.02 -16.35 -4.88
C GLU A 109 -6.74 -16.37 -3.37
N TYR A 110 -6.55 -15.21 -2.73
CA TYR A 110 -6.06 -15.11 -1.36
C TYR A 110 -7.16 -15.03 -0.29
N ILE A 111 -8.26 -14.32 -0.54
CA ILE A 111 -9.35 -14.16 0.44
C ILE A 111 -9.92 -15.51 0.90
N PRO A 112 -10.15 -16.51 0.03
CA PRO A 112 -10.64 -17.82 0.45
C PRO A 112 -9.64 -18.64 1.30
N LYS A 113 -8.36 -18.23 1.36
CA LYS A 113 -7.29 -18.92 2.09
C LYS A 113 -6.99 -18.30 3.46
N LEU A 114 -7.59 -17.15 3.78
CA LEU A 114 -7.51 -16.50 5.09
C LEU A 114 -8.32 -17.28 6.13
#